data_AF-A0A950QJ74-F1
#
_entry.id   AF-A0A950QJ74-F1
#
_cell.length_a   1.000
_cell.length_b   1.000
_cell.length_c   1.000
_cell.angle_alpha   90.00
_cell.angle_beta   90.00
_cell.angle_gamma   90.00
#
_symmetry.space_group_name_H-M   'P 1'
#
loop_
_entity.id
_entity.type
_entity.pdbx_description
1 polymer ?
#
loop_
_entity_poly.entity_id
_entity_poly.type
_entity_poly.pdbx_seq_one_letter_code
_entity_poly.pdbx_strand_id
1 'polypeptide(L)'
;MRIRRLFTTEGQSPYQAIQFRVGATEIRNPDGSVVFSQTNIEVPADWSQVACDVLAQKYFRRAGVPHELEPVEQEGVPTWLRRKKAVTGSATTGEHSAKQVFDRLAGTWTYWGWIGGYFDTEADARAFHDELCFMLAAQKAAPNSPQWFNTGLHWAYGIDGPSQGHYYVDHVTGRLTKSDSAYEHPQPHACFIQSIADDLVNEGGIMDLWTREARLFKYGSGTGTNFSSLRGENEKLSGGGKSSGLMSFLKIGDRAAGAIKSGGTTRRAAKMVIVDIDHPDIEQFIEWKVIEEQKVAALVTGSKLAARHLTAVMKACINCEGSGNDCFDPKKNPA
;
A
#
# COMPACT_ATOMS: atom_id res chain seq x y z
N MET A 1 29.56 9.04 -11.07
CA MET A 1 28.60 10.16 -11.11
C MET A 1 29.06 11.25 -10.15
N ARG A 2 29.27 12.46 -10.67
CA ARG A 2 29.55 13.66 -9.85
C ARG A 2 28.26 14.33 -9.43
N ILE A 3 28.17 14.77 -8.18
CA ILE A 3 26.97 15.40 -7.63
C ILE A 3 27.30 16.79 -7.12
N ARG A 4 26.69 17.79 -7.76
CA ARG A 4 26.79 19.18 -7.33
C ARG A 4 25.76 19.46 -6.24
N ARG A 5 26.20 19.99 -5.10
CA ARG A 5 25.30 20.53 -4.06
C ARG A 5 24.61 21.80 -4.55
N LEU A 6 23.30 21.88 -4.35
CA LEU A 6 22.46 23.02 -4.74
C LEU A 6 21.72 23.61 -3.54
N PHE A 7 21.29 22.76 -2.61
CA PHE A 7 20.50 23.17 -1.45
C PHE A 7 21.24 23.02 -0.12
N THR A 8 22.26 22.17 -0.08
CA THR A 8 22.98 21.81 1.14
C THR A 8 24.42 22.31 1.14
N THR A 9 24.99 22.46 2.33
CA THR A 9 26.39 22.83 2.53
C THR A 9 27.15 21.63 3.08
N GLU A 10 28.34 21.35 2.54
CA GLU A 10 29.18 20.26 3.01
C GLU A 10 29.52 20.40 4.51
N GLY A 11 29.48 19.28 5.23
CA GLY A 11 29.76 19.24 6.68
C GLY A 11 28.62 19.74 7.57
N GLN A 12 27.52 20.25 7.00
CA GLN A 12 26.33 20.66 7.74
C GLN A 12 25.22 19.61 7.63
N SER A 13 24.28 19.64 8.58
CA SER A 13 23.08 18.81 8.49
C SER A 13 22.31 19.13 7.20
N PRO A 14 21.78 18.14 6.47
CA PRO A 14 20.93 18.40 5.31
C PRO A 14 19.65 19.17 5.66
N TYR A 15 19.29 19.19 6.95
CA TYR A 15 18.14 19.90 7.49
C TYR A 15 18.48 21.29 8.06
N GLN A 16 19.73 21.73 7.98
CA GLN A 16 20.22 22.96 8.65
C GLN A 16 19.38 24.21 8.31
N ALA A 17 18.94 24.34 7.06
CA ALA A 17 18.15 25.48 6.59
C ALA A 17 16.63 25.29 6.75
N ILE A 18 16.18 24.18 7.35
CA ILE A 18 14.76 23.84 7.50
C ILE A 18 14.40 23.86 8.98
N GLN A 19 13.42 24.67 9.35
CA GLN A 19 12.88 24.64 10.71
C GLN A 19 12.00 23.40 10.88
N PHE A 20 12.14 22.70 12.00
CA PHE A 20 11.28 21.58 12.38
C PHE A 20 10.47 21.97 13.61
N ARG A 21 9.24 21.46 13.69
CA ARG A 21 8.35 21.62 14.84
C ARG A 21 7.89 20.26 15.34
N VAL A 22 7.62 20.20 16.64
CA VAL A 22 6.95 19.05 17.26
C VAL A 22 5.44 19.31 17.25
N GLY A 23 4.68 18.33 16.79
CA GLY A 23 3.22 18.41 16.68
C GLY A 23 2.53 17.11 17.05
N ALA A 24 1.23 17.10 16.81
CA ALA A 24 0.39 15.92 16.94
C ALA A 24 -0.49 15.77 15.70
N THR A 25 -0.92 14.55 15.43
CA THR A 25 -1.90 14.21 14.40
C THR A 25 -3.05 13.48 15.05
N GLU A 26 -4.27 13.83 14.68
CA GLU A 26 -5.47 13.16 15.13
C GLU A 26 -6.49 13.17 14.00
N ILE A 27 -6.95 11.97 13.62
CA ILE A 27 -7.92 11.77 12.56
C ILE A 27 -9.19 11.21 13.20
N ARG A 28 -10.32 11.83 12.95
CA ARG A 28 -11.63 11.43 13.48
C ARG A 28 -12.61 11.03 12.39
N ASN A 29 -13.53 10.14 12.73
CA ASN A 29 -14.72 9.84 11.94
C ASN A 29 -15.74 11.00 12.02
N PRO A 30 -16.75 11.04 11.12
CA PRO A 30 -17.84 12.02 11.20
C PRO A 30 -18.63 11.98 12.52
N ASP A 31 -18.65 10.84 13.21
CA ASP A 31 -19.28 10.67 14.53
C ASP A 31 -18.39 11.15 15.69
N GLY A 32 -17.21 11.69 15.40
CA GLY A 32 -16.24 12.20 16.38
C GLY A 32 -15.29 11.15 16.97
N SER A 33 -15.47 9.86 16.68
CA SER A 33 -14.58 8.80 17.16
C SER A 33 -13.18 8.90 16.51
N VAL A 34 -12.13 8.62 17.30
CA VAL A 34 -10.74 8.72 16.83
C VAL A 34 -10.39 7.49 15.99
N VAL A 35 -9.95 7.72 14.76
CA VAL A 35 -9.46 6.71 13.82
C VAL A 35 -7.96 6.46 14.01
N PHE A 36 -7.21 7.52 14.28
CA PHE A 36 -5.76 7.47 14.45
C PHE A 36 -5.32 8.70 15.24
N SER A 37 -4.39 8.54 16.17
CA SER A 37 -3.64 9.67 16.73
C SER A 37 -2.20 9.29 16.98
N GLN A 38 -1.31 10.28 16.84
CA GLN A 38 0.08 10.18 17.21
C GLN A 38 0.56 11.55 17.68
N THR A 39 1.12 11.60 18.87
CA THR A 39 1.68 12.81 19.49
C THR A 39 3.20 12.81 19.37
N ASN A 40 3.81 13.96 19.64
CA ASN A 40 5.26 14.14 19.64
C ASN A 40 5.93 13.82 18.30
N ILE A 41 5.26 14.15 17.19
CA ILE A 41 5.83 13.96 15.86
C ILE A 41 6.68 15.17 15.45
N GLU A 42 7.88 14.94 14.94
CA GLU A 42 8.77 15.98 14.43
C GLU A 42 8.65 16.09 12.91
N VAL A 43 8.27 17.27 12.41
CA VAL A 43 8.02 17.52 10.98
C VAL A 43 8.53 18.91 10.59
N PRO A 44 8.82 19.18 9.30
CA PRO A 44 9.16 20.53 8.86
C PRO A 44 8.05 21.52 9.23
N ALA A 45 8.43 22.70 9.73
CA ALA A 45 7.51 23.69 10.27
C ALA A 45 6.49 24.17 9.24
N ASP A 46 6.95 24.34 7.99
CA ASP A 46 6.15 24.83 6.86
C ASP A 46 5.17 23.78 6.28
N TRP A 47 5.22 22.53 6.75
CA TRP A 47 4.27 21.52 6.29
C TRP A 47 2.86 21.81 6.80
N SER A 48 1.89 21.67 5.89
CA SER A 48 0.47 21.73 6.23
C SER A 48 0.09 20.58 7.17
N GLN A 49 -0.95 20.78 7.99
CA GLN A 49 -1.44 19.72 8.88
C GLN A 49 -1.79 18.44 8.11
N VAL A 50 -2.38 18.58 6.91
CA VAL A 50 -2.71 17.43 6.05
C VAL A 50 -1.46 16.63 5.65
N ALA A 51 -0.34 17.31 5.34
CA ALA A 51 0.91 16.62 5.02
C ALA A 51 1.46 15.85 6.25
N CYS A 52 1.39 16.47 7.43
CA CYS A 52 1.76 15.84 8.70
C CYS A 52 0.90 14.60 9.00
N ASP A 53 -0.42 14.73 8.85
CA ASP A 53 -1.38 13.64 9.08
C ASP A 53 -1.13 12.47 8.11
N VAL A 54 -0.87 12.77 6.83
CA VAL A 54 -0.57 11.74 5.82
C VAL A 54 0.75 11.03 6.14
N LEU A 55 1.80 11.77 6.53
CA LEU A 55 3.08 11.19 6.92
C LEU A 55 2.91 10.24 8.10
N ALA A 56 2.31 10.71 9.20
CA ALA A 56 2.12 9.93 10.42
C ALA A 56 1.21 8.73 10.20
N GLN A 57 0.08 8.92 9.49
CA GLN A 57 -0.89 7.86 9.30
C GLN A 57 -0.38 6.78 8.35
N LYS A 58 0.31 7.15 7.26
CA LYS A 58 0.58 6.24 6.13
C LYS A 58 2.04 5.86 5.98
N TYR A 59 2.98 6.74 6.30
CA TYR A 59 4.39 6.57 5.94
C TYR A 59 5.30 6.29 7.12
N PHE A 60 4.94 6.73 8.33
CA PHE A 60 5.62 6.28 9.54
C PHE A 60 5.42 4.78 9.74
N ARG A 61 6.54 4.09 9.92
CA ARG A 61 6.56 2.73 10.41
C ARG A 61 6.03 2.73 11.84
N ARG A 62 4.88 2.09 12.06
CA ARG A 62 4.17 2.17 13.35
C ARG A 62 4.78 1.33 14.47
N ALA A 63 5.51 0.27 14.14
CA ALA A 63 6.07 -0.67 15.11
C ALA A 63 7.29 -1.41 14.55
N GLY A 64 8.08 -1.99 15.46
CA GLY A 64 9.23 -2.83 15.14
C GLY A 64 10.51 -2.05 14.81
N VAL A 65 10.53 -0.73 15.00
CA VAL A 65 11.74 0.09 14.90
C VAL A 65 12.54 -0.08 16.20
N PRO A 66 13.76 -0.62 16.20
CA PRO A 66 14.56 -0.78 17.42
C PRO A 66 14.95 0.57 18.03
N HIS A 67 14.99 0.65 19.36
CA HIS A 67 15.52 1.82 20.06
C HIS A 67 17.04 1.94 19.94
N GLU A 68 17.72 0.80 19.94
CA GLU A 68 19.17 0.69 19.92
C GLU A 68 19.63 -0.06 18.67
N LEU A 69 20.51 0.59 17.93
CA LEU A 69 21.01 0.13 16.64
C LEU A 69 22.53 0.19 16.65
N GLU A 70 23.16 -0.83 16.09
CA GLU A 70 24.60 -0.87 15.87
C GLU A 70 24.91 -0.96 14.37
N PRO A 71 25.98 -0.30 13.88
CA PRO A 71 26.38 -0.42 12.49
C PRO A 71 26.85 -1.84 12.20
N VAL A 72 26.62 -2.30 10.98
CA VAL A 72 27.21 -3.55 10.50
C VAL A 72 28.48 -3.24 9.73
N GLU A 73 29.58 -3.84 10.17
CA GLU A 73 30.86 -3.75 9.47
C GLU A 73 30.72 -4.33 8.06
N GLN A 74 31.18 -3.57 7.08
CA GLN A 74 31.15 -3.96 5.69
C GLN A 74 32.36 -3.33 4.97
N GLU A 75 33.16 -4.18 4.34
CA GLU A 75 34.35 -3.75 3.61
C GLU A 75 33.96 -2.82 2.45
N GLY A 76 34.77 -1.79 2.23
CA GLY A 76 34.54 -0.81 1.17
C GLY A 76 33.36 0.14 1.40
N VAL A 77 32.62 0.06 2.51
CA VAL A 77 31.51 0.97 2.83
C VAL A 77 31.91 1.99 3.90
N PRO A 78 31.81 3.30 3.60
CA PRO A 78 32.08 4.36 4.57
C PRO A 78 31.25 4.22 5.84
N THR A 79 31.85 4.53 7.00
CA THR A 79 31.23 4.34 8.33
C THR A 79 29.84 4.96 8.47
N TRP A 80 29.62 6.13 7.87
CA TRP A 80 28.35 6.86 7.90
C TRP A 80 27.24 6.23 7.04
N LEU A 81 27.59 5.40 6.05
CA LEU A 81 26.67 4.80 5.08
C LEU A 81 26.36 3.33 5.39
N ARG A 82 27.00 2.77 6.43
CA ARG A 82 26.79 1.39 6.84
C ARG A 82 25.35 1.16 7.26
N ARG A 83 24.82 0.02 6.84
CA ARG A 83 23.54 -0.48 7.35
C ARG A 83 23.62 -0.68 8.87
N LYS A 84 22.46 -0.68 9.51
CA LYS A 84 22.32 -0.90 10.95
C LYS A 84 21.58 -2.20 11.23
N LYS A 85 21.83 -2.78 12.41
CA LYS A 85 21.04 -3.89 12.96
C LYS A 85 20.59 -3.57 14.37
N ALA A 86 19.49 -4.19 14.79
CA ALA A 86 19.03 -4.11 16.17
C ALA A 86 20.07 -4.69 17.12
N VAL A 87 20.35 -3.98 18.22
CA VAL A 87 21.08 -4.57 19.35
C VAL A 87 20.22 -5.68 19.95
N THR A 88 20.82 -6.82 20.31
CA THR A 88 20.11 -7.96 20.90
C THR A 88 19.35 -7.53 22.15
N GLY A 89 18.03 -7.78 22.17
CA GLY A 89 17.17 -7.40 23.29
C GLY A 89 16.66 -5.95 23.26
N SER A 90 16.97 -5.18 22.22
CA SER A 90 16.47 -3.81 22.08
C SER A 90 14.94 -3.78 22.04
N ALA A 91 14.35 -2.89 22.84
CA ALA A 91 12.93 -2.59 22.77
C ALA A 91 12.57 -1.98 21.40
N THR A 92 11.31 -2.11 20.99
CA THR A 92 10.84 -1.59 19.70
C THR A 92 9.79 -0.49 19.85
N THR A 93 9.79 0.45 18.92
CA THR A 93 8.85 1.56 18.78
C THR A 93 8.42 1.74 17.32
N GLY A 94 7.85 2.89 16.98
CA GLY A 94 7.61 3.37 15.62
C GLY A 94 8.46 4.61 15.28
N GLU A 95 8.34 5.08 14.04
CA GLU A 95 8.88 6.35 13.59
C GLU A 95 8.04 7.51 14.17
N HIS A 96 8.72 8.55 14.66
CA HIS A 96 8.12 9.77 15.22
C HIS A 96 8.71 11.04 14.60
N SER A 97 9.73 10.95 13.74
CA SER A 97 10.29 12.10 13.04
C SER A 97 10.30 11.89 11.53
N ALA A 98 9.94 12.92 10.77
CA ALA A 98 10.06 12.95 9.33
C ALA A 98 11.51 12.70 8.88
N LYS A 99 12.50 13.13 9.68
CA LYS A 99 13.93 12.87 9.41
C LYS A 99 14.24 11.38 9.36
N GLN A 100 13.63 10.57 10.22
CA GLN A 100 13.81 9.12 10.20
C GLN A 100 13.38 8.51 8.86
N VAL A 101 12.25 8.98 8.32
CA VAL A 101 11.74 8.55 7.01
C VAL A 101 12.67 9.02 5.89
N PHE A 102 13.05 10.29 5.88
CA PHE A 102 13.92 10.84 4.83
C PHE A 102 15.29 10.16 4.84
N ASP A 103 15.87 9.94 6.02
CA ASP A 103 17.18 9.31 6.19
C ASP A 103 17.14 7.84 5.74
N ARG A 104 16.11 7.07 6.09
CA ARG A 104 16.04 5.67 5.60
C ARG A 104 15.87 5.61 4.08
N LEU A 105 15.15 6.55 3.47
CA LEU A 105 14.99 6.60 2.01
C LEU A 105 16.30 7.00 1.33
N ALA A 106 16.78 8.21 1.61
CA ALA A 106 17.98 8.78 1.00
C ALA A 106 19.22 7.95 1.32
N GLY A 107 19.37 7.49 2.57
CA GLY A 107 20.45 6.63 3.00
C GLY A 107 20.50 5.30 2.26
N THR A 108 19.36 4.64 2.07
CA THR A 108 19.31 3.36 1.34
C THR A 108 19.60 3.53 -0.14
N TRP A 109 19.04 4.56 -0.79
CA TRP A 109 19.35 4.83 -2.19
C TRP A 109 20.83 5.18 -2.39
N THR A 110 21.40 5.95 -1.46
CA THR A 110 22.84 6.27 -1.47
C THR A 110 23.67 5.02 -1.26
N TYR A 111 23.29 4.15 -0.32
CA TYR A 111 23.96 2.88 -0.05
C TYR A 111 23.94 1.99 -1.29
N TRP A 112 22.80 1.82 -1.95
CA TRP A 112 22.72 1.05 -3.20
C TRP A 112 23.55 1.67 -4.32
N GLY A 113 23.54 3.00 -4.47
CA GLY A 113 24.39 3.69 -5.44
C GLY A 113 25.88 3.51 -5.15
N TRP A 114 26.27 3.46 -3.87
CA TRP A 114 27.65 3.22 -3.45
C TRP A 114 28.09 1.79 -3.79
N ILE A 115 27.31 0.78 -3.39
CA ILE A 115 27.57 -0.62 -3.70
C ILE A 115 27.59 -0.87 -5.21
N GLY A 116 26.72 -0.19 -5.96
CA GLY A 116 26.70 -0.23 -7.42
C GLY A 116 27.84 0.53 -8.11
N GLY A 117 28.74 1.20 -7.37
CA GLY A 117 29.86 1.93 -7.94
C GLY A 117 29.45 3.19 -8.72
N TYR A 118 28.31 3.80 -8.38
CA TYR A 118 27.76 4.91 -9.15
C TYR A 118 28.45 6.25 -8.88
N PHE A 119 29.10 6.44 -7.73
CA PHE A 119 29.69 7.73 -7.34
C PHE A 119 31.17 7.82 -7.71
N ASP A 120 31.62 9.00 -8.16
CA ASP A 120 33.06 9.21 -8.45
C ASP A 120 33.87 9.29 -7.14
N THR A 121 33.29 9.89 -6.09
CA THR A 121 33.93 10.08 -4.78
C THR A 121 32.95 9.88 -3.62
N GLU A 122 33.47 9.73 -2.39
CA GLU A 122 32.64 9.75 -1.18
C GLU A 122 31.92 11.10 -0.98
N ALA A 123 32.54 12.21 -1.40
CA ALA A 123 31.92 13.53 -1.35
C ALA A 123 30.67 13.60 -2.24
N ASP A 124 30.69 12.95 -3.41
CA ASP A 124 29.52 12.86 -4.30
C ASP A 124 28.39 12.04 -3.66
N ALA A 125 28.71 10.92 -2.98
CA ALA A 125 27.73 10.11 -2.27
C ALA A 125 27.08 10.89 -1.11
N ARG A 126 27.88 11.66 -0.35
CA ARG A 126 27.36 12.54 0.71
C ARG A 126 26.49 13.65 0.13
N ALA A 127 26.92 14.28 -0.96
CA ALA A 127 26.13 15.30 -1.63
C ALA A 127 24.78 14.73 -2.12
N PHE A 128 24.77 13.52 -2.69
CA PHE A 128 23.54 12.84 -3.11
C PHE A 128 22.59 12.59 -1.95
N HIS A 129 23.10 12.04 -0.85
CA HIS A 129 22.33 11.83 0.38
C HIS A 129 21.71 13.13 0.89
N ASP A 130 22.53 14.17 1.06
CA ASP A 130 22.12 15.40 1.71
C ASP A 130 21.09 16.17 0.86
N GLU A 131 21.33 16.26 -0.45
CA GLU A 131 20.40 16.91 -1.38
C GLU A 131 19.05 16.18 -1.40
N LEU A 132 19.03 14.84 -1.35
CA LEU A 132 17.79 14.08 -1.28
C LEU A 132 17.04 14.31 0.03
N CYS A 133 17.71 14.26 1.18
CA CYS A 133 17.09 14.57 2.47
C CYS A 133 16.47 15.97 2.46
N PHE A 134 17.20 16.98 1.95
CA PHE A 134 16.67 18.33 1.81
C PHE A 134 15.46 18.37 0.86
N MET A 135 15.56 17.78 -0.33
CA MET A 135 14.49 17.81 -1.33
C MET A 135 13.21 17.13 -0.84
N LEU A 136 13.33 16.04 -0.08
CA LEU A 136 12.19 15.36 0.54
C LEU A 136 11.55 16.24 1.61
N ALA A 137 12.36 16.84 2.50
CA ALA A 137 11.87 17.71 3.57
C ALA A 137 11.23 19.00 3.04
N ALA A 138 11.82 19.61 2.01
CA ALA A 138 11.32 20.81 1.35
C ALA A 138 10.24 20.53 0.28
N GLN A 139 9.79 19.27 0.15
CA GLN A 139 8.78 18.81 -0.82
C GLN A 139 9.11 19.19 -2.29
N LYS A 140 10.40 19.27 -2.64
CA LYS A 140 10.88 19.49 -4.01
C LYS A 140 10.83 18.24 -4.87
N ALA A 141 10.89 17.07 -4.24
CA ALA A 141 10.73 15.77 -4.87
C ALA A 141 10.01 14.82 -3.92
N ALA A 142 9.25 13.89 -4.48
CA ALA A 142 8.61 12.82 -3.73
C ALA A 142 8.58 11.54 -4.59
N PRO A 143 9.07 10.40 -4.07
CA PRO A 143 8.92 9.13 -4.77
C PRO A 143 7.46 8.63 -4.68
N ASN A 144 7.16 7.58 -5.45
CA ASN A 144 5.88 6.88 -5.36
C ASN A 144 5.66 6.23 -3.96
N SER A 145 4.41 5.97 -3.58
CA SER A 145 4.07 5.54 -2.21
C SER A 145 4.78 4.26 -1.71
N PRO A 146 4.95 3.19 -2.50
CA PRO A 146 5.73 2.02 -2.07
C PRO A 146 7.16 2.28 -1.61
N GLN A 147 7.83 3.30 -2.17
CA GLN A 147 9.14 3.73 -1.67
C GLN A 147 9.04 4.17 -0.21
N TRP A 148 8.08 5.05 0.09
CA TRP A 148 7.83 5.53 1.46
C TRP A 148 7.50 4.38 2.41
N PHE A 149 6.78 3.33 1.97
CA PHE A 149 6.41 2.22 2.86
C PHE A 149 7.57 1.27 3.17
N ASN A 150 8.36 0.93 2.15
CA ASN A 150 9.20 -0.26 2.21
C ASN A 150 10.70 0.05 2.15
N THR A 151 11.11 1.16 1.52
CA THR A 151 12.51 1.43 1.28
C THR A 151 13.24 1.79 2.58
N GLY A 152 14.35 1.10 2.81
CA GLY A 152 15.29 1.40 3.88
C GLY A 152 14.94 0.91 5.27
N LEU A 153 13.86 0.13 5.43
CA LEU A 153 13.56 -0.51 6.71
C LEU A 153 14.68 -1.50 7.12
N HIS A 154 15.19 -2.29 6.18
CA HIS A 154 16.33 -3.18 6.44
C HIS A 154 17.63 -2.40 6.65
N TRP A 155 17.93 -1.43 5.79
CA TRP A 155 19.19 -0.67 5.89
C TRP A 155 19.28 0.19 7.16
N ALA A 156 18.21 0.93 7.51
CA ALA A 156 18.23 1.85 8.63
C ALA A 156 18.00 1.16 9.98
N TYR A 157 17.22 0.06 10.02
CA TYR A 157 16.74 -0.53 11.27
C TYR A 157 17.08 -2.02 11.42
N GLY A 158 17.63 -2.68 10.40
CA GLY A 158 17.85 -4.12 10.40
C GLY A 158 16.56 -4.94 10.42
N ILE A 159 15.41 -4.33 10.08
CA ILE A 159 14.14 -5.04 10.00
C ILE A 159 14.22 -6.04 8.86
N ASP A 160 13.94 -7.31 9.17
CA ASP A 160 13.99 -8.40 8.22
C ASP A 160 12.79 -9.36 8.39
N GLY A 161 12.64 -10.29 7.47
CA GLY A 161 11.59 -11.30 7.46
C GLY A 161 11.77 -12.30 6.32
N PRO A 162 11.12 -13.48 6.40
CA PRO A 162 11.30 -14.54 5.43
C PRO A 162 10.85 -14.11 4.03
N SER A 163 11.52 -14.60 2.99
CA SER A 163 11.13 -14.39 1.59
C SER A 163 9.63 -14.53 1.37
N GLN A 164 9.07 -13.56 0.65
CA GLN A 164 7.65 -13.53 0.27
C GLN A 164 7.46 -13.74 -1.25
N GLY A 165 8.52 -14.16 -1.94
CA GLY A 165 8.48 -14.43 -3.39
C GLY A 165 8.61 -13.19 -4.27
N HIS A 166 9.29 -12.13 -3.80
CA HIS A 166 9.71 -11.03 -4.66
C HIS A 166 10.96 -11.38 -5.43
N TYR A 167 11.18 -10.62 -6.50
CA TYR A 167 12.38 -10.67 -7.31
C TYR A 167 13.01 -9.30 -7.38
N TYR A 168 14.32 -9.28 -7.53
CA TYR A 168 15.11 -8.09 -7.83
C TYR A 168 16.09 -8.42 -8.95
N VAL A 169 16.61 -7.41 -9.62
CA VAL A 169 17.70 -7.59 -10.58
C VAL A 169 19.01 -7.42 -9.82
N ASP A 170 19.81 -8.47 -9.79
CA ASP A 170 21.13 -8.44 -9.18
C ASP A 170 22.04 -7.49 -9.98
N HIS A 171 22.58 -6.47 -9.31
CA HIS A 171 23.30 -5.38 -9.96
C HIS A 171 24.66 -5.80 -10.54
N VAL A 172 25.24 -6.92 -10.09
CA VAL A 172 26.53 -7.43 -10.59
C VAL A 172 26.31 -8.30 -11.81
N THR A 173 25.37 -9.23 -11.73
CA THR A 173 25.12 -10.24 -12.76
C THR A 173 24.08 -9.81 -13.79
N GLY A 174 23.25 -8.79 -13.48
CA GLY A 174 22.13 -8.35 -14.29
C GLY A 174 20.97 -9.34 -14.35
N ARG A 175 20.97 -10.39 -13.51
CA ARG A 175 19.97 -11.46 -13.55
C ARG A 175 18.81 -11.19 -12.61
N LEU A 176 17.61 -11.62 -13.02
CA LEU A 176 16.45 -11.64 -12.15
C LEU A 176 16.64 -12.74 -11.09
N THR A 177 16.68 -12.32 -9.83
CA THR A 177 16.98 -13.17 -8.68
C THR A 177 15.83 -13.10 -7.68
N LYS A 178 15.46 -14.25 -7.13
CA LYS A 178 14.45 -14.32 -6.07
C LYS A 178 15.07 -13.81 -4.78
N SER A 179 14.38 -12.90 -4.09
CA SER A 179 14.86 -12.38 -2.80
C SER A 179 14.71 -13.42 -1.70
N ASP A 180 15.75 -13.63 -0.90
CA ASP A 180 15.71 -14.48 0.30
C ASP A 180 15.10 -13.75 1.51
N SER A 181 15.10 -12.42 1.47
CA SER A 181 14.55 -11.52 2.49
C SER A 181 13.33 -10.75 1.98
N ALA A 182 12.41 -10.43 2.90
CA ALA A 182 11.27 -9.56 2.62
C ALA A 182 11.63 -8.06 2.56
N TYR A 183 12.76 -7.64 3.12
CA TYR A 183 13.07 -6.23 3.37
C TYR A 183 14.44 -5.76 2.85
N GLU A 184 15.40 -6.67 2.64
CA GLU A 184 16.71 -6.33 2.09
C GLU A 184 16.61 -5.76 0.68
N HIS A 185 15.86 -6.46 -0.17
CA HIS A 185 15.41 -6.00 -1.47
C HIS A 185 13.89 -5.82 -1.41
N PRO A 186 13.40 -4.67 -0.89
CA PRO A 186 11.98 -4.45 -0.71
C PRO A 186 11.27 -4.40 -2.06
N GLN A 187 9.93 -4.33 -2.06
CA GLN A 187 9.15 -3.98 -3.24
C GLN A 187 8.77 -2.48 -3.21
N PRO A 188 9.52 -1.59 -3.90
CA PRO A 188 9.30 -0.17 -3.80
C PRO A 188 8.71 0.44 -5.10
N HIS A 189 8.12 -0.37 -5.99
CA HIS A 189 7.54 0.09 -7.24
C HIS A 189 6.01 0.12 -7.18
N ALA A 190 5.39 1.15 -7.75
CA ALA A 190 3.94 1.33 -7.68
C ALA A 190 3.16 0.63 -8.80
N CYS A 191 3.76 0.36 -9.95
CA CYS A 191 3.03 -0.05 -11.15
C CYS A 191 3.65 -1.32 -11.74
N PHE A 192 2.81 -2.32 -12.00
CA PHE A 192 3.19 -3.57 -12.66
C PHE A 192 2.22 -3.91 -13.78
N ILE A 193 2.76 -4.41 -14.88
CA ILE A 193 2.00 -5.05 -15.95
C ILE A 193 2.35 -6.53 -15.93
N GLN A 194 1.32 -7.38 -15.87
CA GLN A 194 1.47 -8.82 -15.76
C GLN A 194 0.75 -9.50 -16.90
N SER A 195 1.41 -10.48 -17.51
CA SER A 195 0.81 -11.41 -18.45
C SER A 195 0.02 -12.50 -17.73
N ILE A 196 -0.93 -13.06 -18.47
CA ILE A 196 -1.73 -14.21 -18.10
C ILE A 196 -1.82 -15.15 -19.31
N ALA A 197 -1.66 -16.44 -19.06
CA ALA A 197 -1.95 -17.50 -20.02
C ALA A 197 -3.34 -18.09 -19.73
N ASP A 198 -3.98 -18.63 -20.78
CA ASP A 198 -5.23 -19.37 -20.66
C ASP A 198 -4.99 -20.79 -20.12
N ASP A 199 -4.49 -20.82 -18.89
CA ASP A 199 -4.22 -22.00 -18.08
C ASP A 199 -4.72 -21.73 -16.66
N LEU A 200 -5.32 -22.73 -16.01
CA LEU A 200 -5.94 -22.53 -14.71
C LEU A 200 -4.90 -22.40 -13.57
N VAL A 201 -3.93 -23.30 -13.48
CA VAL A 201 -3.13 -23.52 -12.25
C VAL A 201 -1.62 -23.51 -12.45
N ASN A 202 -1.13 -23.61 -13.68
CA ASN A 202 0.31 -23.60 -13.96
C ASN A 202 0.89 -22.18 -13.83
N GLU A 203 2.22 -22.10 -13.79
CA GLU A 203 2.94 -20.83 -13.77
C GLU A 203 2.55 -19.95 -14.97
N GLY A 204 2.26 -18.68 -14.72
CA GLY A 204 1.74 -17.76 -15.73
C GLY A 204 0.23 -17.87 -15.99
N GLY A 205 -0.45 -18.89 -15.44
CA GLY A 205 -1.90 -19.07 -15.54
C GLY A 205 -2.72 -18.15 -14.62
N ILE A 206 -4.03 -18.40 -14.56
CA ILE A 206 -5.04 -17.60 -13.86
C ILE A 206 -4.79 -17.58 -12.35
N MET A 207 -4.65 -18.75 -11.71
CA MET A 207 -4.46 -18.81 -10.25
C MET A 207 -3.08 -18.32 -9.81
N ASP A 208 -2.07 -18.50 -10.66
CA ASP A 208 -0.74 -17.93 -10.43
C ASP A 208 -0.76 -16.40 -10.54
N LEU A 209 -1.50 -15.81 -11.50
CA LEU A 209 -1.70 -14.35 -11.55
C LEU A 209 -2.22 -13.82 -10.22
N TRP A 210 -3.27 -14.42 -9.64
CA TRP A 210 -3.82 -13.97 -8.35
C TRP A 210 -2.79 -14.05 -7.22
N THR A 211 -1.96 -15.09 -7.22
CA THR A 211 -0.87 -15.24 -6.24
C THR A 211 0.20 -14.15 -6.42
N ARG A 212 0.63 -13.89 -7.66
CA ARG A 212 1.60 -12.83 -7.98
C ARG A 212 1.06 -11.44 -7.63
N GLU A 213 -0.20 -11.17 -7.97
CA GLU A 213 -0.88 -9.91 -7.64
C GLU A 213 -1.02 -9.72 -6.13
N ALA A 214 -1.38 -10.76 -5.38
CA ALA A 214 -1.48 -10.67 -3.93
C ALA A 214 -0.15 -10.27 -3.27
N ARG A 215 0.98 -10.79 -3.78
CA ARG A 215 2.32 -10.37 -3.33
C ARG A 215 2.55 -8.88 -3.60
N LEU A 216 2.24 -8.41 -4.81
CA LEU A 216 2.40 -6.99 -5.16
C LEU A 216 1.48 -6.07 -4.36
N PHE A 217 0.22 -6.44 -4.19
CA PHE A 217 -0.74 -5.69 -3.38
C PHE A 217 -0.28 -5.59 -1.93
N LYS A 218 0.22 -6.68 -1.32
CA LYS A 218 0.74 -6.69 0.05
C LYS A 218 1.75 -5.56 0.31
N TYR A 219 2.56 -5.18 -0.68
CA TYR A 219 3.60 -4.15 -0.54
C TYR A 219 3.23 -2.77 -1.12
N GLY A 220 1.99 -2.57 -1.55
CA GLY A 220 1.50 -1.24 -1.95
C GLY A 220 1.46 -0.97 -3.45
N SER A 221 1.77 -1.97 -4.27
CA SER A 221 1.80 -1.85 -5.72
C SER A 221 0.40 -2.04 -6.32
N GLY A 222 0.14 -1.41 -7.47
CA GLY A 222 -1.01 -1.69 -8.33
C GLY A 222 -0.59 -2.55 -9.53
N THR A 223 -1.53 -3.32 -10.06
CA THR A 223 -1.27 -4.28 -11.15
C THR A 223 -2.22 -4.06 -12.31
N GLY A 224 -1.76 -4.40 -13.51
CA GLY A 224 -2.54 -4.34 -14.73
C GLY A 224 -2.32 -5.57 -15.60
N THR A 225 -3.38 -6.08 -16.19
CA THR A 225 -3.32 -7.26 -17.05
C THR A 225 -4.30 -7.10 -18.21
N ASN A 226 -3.86 -7.46 -19.42
CA ASN A 226 -4.76 -7.71 -20.53
C ASN A 226 -5.24 -9.17 -20.45
N PHE A 227 -6.55 -9.38 -20.37
CA PHE A 227 -7.19 -10.66 -20.16
C PHE A 227 -7.72 -11.30 -21.45
N SER A 228 -7.52 -10.67 -22.61
CA SER A 228 -8.09 -11.09 -23.90
C SER A 228 -7.59 -12.44 -24.39
N SER A 229 -6.51 -12.97 -23.79
CA SER A 229 -6.02 -14.30 -24.08
C SER A 229 -6.85 -15.41 -23.43
N LEU A 230 -7.68 -15.10 -22.43
CA LEU A 230 -8.55 -16.09 -21.81
C LEU A 230 -9.70 -16.45 -22.75
N ARG A 231 -10.08 -17.72 -22.77
CA ARG A 231 -11.21 -18.16 -23.59
C ARG A 231 -12.54 -17.61 -23.05
N GLY A 232 -13.47 -17.35 -23.96
CA GLY A 232 -14.82 -16.90 -23.65
C GLY A 232 -15.69 -17.95 -22.97
N GLU A 233 -16.88 -17.51 -22.55
CA GLU A 233 -17.90 -18.40 -22.02
C GLU A 233 -18.31 -19.47 -23.05
N ASN A 234 -18.59 -20.70 -22.59
CA ASN A 234 -19.00 -21.84 -23.42
C ASN A 234 -17.95 -22.43 -24.38
N GLU A 235 -16.75 -21.88 -24.46
CA GLU A 235 -15.65 -22.48 -25.23
C GLU A 235 -15.20 -23.83 -24.66
N LYS A 236 -14.71 -24.73 -25.52
CA LYS A 236 -14.37 -26.11 -25.13
C LYS A 236 -13.15 -26.17 -24.21
N LEU A 237 -13.17 -27.10 -23.26
CA LEU A 237 -12.02 -27.44 -22.41
C LEU A 237 -11.38 -28.77 -22.87
N SER A 238 -10.06 -28.90 -22.68
CA SER A 238 -9.30 -30.09 -23.08
C SER A 238 -9.74 -31.36 -22.34
N GLY A 239 -10.11 -31.25 -21.07
CA GLY A 239 -10.63 -32.35 -20.24
C GLY A 239 -12.12 -32.68 -20.47
N GLY A 240 -12.75 -32.06 -21.47
CA GLY A 240 -14.21 -32.10 -21.64
C GLY A 240 -14.92 -31.00 -20.85
N GLY A 241 -16.14 -30.65 -21.27
CA GLY A 241 -16.92 -29.56 -20.69
C GLY A 241 -16.69 -28.20 -21.39
N LYS A 242 -17.11 -27.14 -20.70
CA LYS A 242 -17.17 -25.77 -21.23
C LYS A 242 -16.58 -24.77 -20.24
N SER A 243 -15.96 -23.72 -20.76
CA SER A 243 -15.44 -22.60 -19.99
C SER A 243 -16.56 -21.79 -19.32
N SER A 244 -16.28 -21.31 -18.11
CA SER A 244 -17.12 -20.33 -17.40
C SER A 244 -16.91 -18.88 -17.88
N GLY A 245 -16.02 -18.67 -18.86
CA GLY A 245 -15.69 -17.37 -19.43
C GLY A 245 -14.83 -16.49 -18.54
N LEU A 246 -14.31 -15.42 -19.14
CA LEU A 246 -13.44 -14.44 -18.50
C LEU A 246 -14.11 -13.80 -17.27
N MET A 247 -15.39 -13.44 -17.41
CA MET A 247 -16.12 -12.70 -16.38
C MET A 247 -16.20 -13.44 -15.04
N SER A 248 -16.22 -14.78 -15.07
CA SER A 248 -16.20 -15.61 -13.87
C SER A 248 -14.88 -15.46 -13.09
N PHE A 249 -13.75 -15.40 -13.79
CA PHE A 249 -12.44 -15.20 -13.15
C PHE A 249 -12.24 -13.76 -12.69
N LEU A 250 -12.75 -12.76 -13.42
CA LEU A 250 -12.70 -11.37 -12.98
C LEU A 250 -13.45 -11.15 -11.66
N LYS A 251 -14.58 -11.84 -11.45
CA LYS A 251 -15.29 -11.83 -10.15
C LYS A 251 -14.44 -12.40 -9.00
N ILE A 252 -13.66 -13.46 -9.26
CA ILE A 252 -12.72 -14.00 -8.27
C ILE A 252 -11.63 -12.98 -7.96
N GLY A 253 -11.03 -12.39 -9.01
CA GLY A 253 -10.01 -11.36 -8.89
C GLY A 253 -10.47 -10.13 -8.10
N ASP A 254 -11.69 -9.65 -8.34
CA ASP A 254 -12.29 -8.52 -7.62
C ASP A 254 -12.43 -8.82 -6.11
N ARG A 255 -12.94 -10.01 -5.77
CA ARG A 255 -13.05 -10.45 -4.37
C ARG A 255 -11.69 -10.62 -3.71
N ALA A 256 -10.73 -11.21 -4.41
CA ALA A 256 -9.36 -11.37 -3.91
C ALA A 256 -8.70 -10.02 -3.64
N ALA A 257 -8.76 -9.09 -4.59
CA ALA A 257 -8.22 -7.73 -4.43
C ALA A 257 -8.92 -6.98 -3.29
N GLY A 258 -10.24 -7.11 -3.16
CA GLY A 258 -11.02 -6.49 -2.09
C GLY A 258 -10.68 -6.97 -0.68
N ALA A 259 -10.20 -8.21 -0.53
CA ALA A 259 -9.77 -8.78 0.74
C ALA A 259 -8.38 -8.29 1.19
N ILE A 260 -7.53 -7.84 0.26
CA ILE A 260 -6.14 -7.50 0.54
C ILE A 260 -6.00 -6.01 0.89
N LYS A 261 -5.43 -5.75 2.07
CA LYS A 261 -5.00 -4.42 2.49
C LYS A 261 -3.60 -4.15 1.97
N SER A 262 -3.48 -3.13 1.12
CA SER A 262 -2.28 -2.87 0.35
C SER A 262 -1.24 -2.09 1.16
N GLY A 263 0.02 -2.51 1.08
CA GLY A 263 1.15 -1.88 1.80
C GLY A 263 1.11 -2.06 3.31
N GLY A 264 0.37 -3.05 3.83
CA GLY A 264 0.21 -3.28 5.27
C GLY A 264 -0.50 -2.14 6.03
N THR A 265 -1.14 -1.22 5.31
CA THR A 265 -1.87 -0.05 5.86
C THR A 265 -3.34 -0.08 5.42
N THR A 266 -4.08 1.03 5.55
CA THR A 266 -5.51 1.12 5.21
C THR A 266 -5.80 1.23 3.70
N ARG A 267 -4.79 1.14 2.82
CA ARG A 267 -4.97 1.29 1.37
C ARG A 267 -5.63 0.04 0.77
N ARG A 268 -6.46 0.23 -0.26
CA ARG A 268 -7.04 -0.87 -1.05
C ARG A 268 -6.11 -1.26 -2.20
N ALA A 269 -6.12 -2.52 -2.59
CA ALA A 269 -5.49 -2.96 -3.82
C ALA A 269 -6.08 -2.21 -5.03
N ALA A 270 -5.25 -1.97 -6.04
CA ALA A 270 -5.64 -1.30 -7.28
C ALA A 270 -5.29 -2.21 -8.46
N LYS A 271 -6.30 -2.54 -9.27
CA LYS A 271 -6.17 -3.42 -10.42
C LYS A 271 -6.73 -2.76 -11.67
N MET A 272 -5.97 -2.83 -12.77
CA MET A 272 -6.41 -2.53 -14.12
C MET A 272 -6.67 -3.84 -14.87
N VAL A 273 -7.82 -3.91 -15.54
CA VAL A 273 -8.21 -5.01 -16.41
C VAL A 273 -8.44 -4.44 -17.80
N ILE A 274 -7.77 -5.01 -18.80
CA ILE A 274 -7.98 -4.70 -20.21
C ILE A 274 -8.57 -5.92 -20.89
N VAL A 275 -9.51 -5.68 -21.80
CA VAL A 275 -10.08 -6.68 -22.71
C VAL A 275 -10.19 -6.03 -24.09
N ASP A 276 -9.76 -6.75 -25.11
CA ASP A 276 -9.75 -6.33 -26.50
C ASP A 276 -11.19 -6.38 -27.04
N ILE A 277 -11.51 -5.48 -27.97
CA ILE A 277 -12.89 -5.24 -28.42
C ILE A 277 -13.53 -6.43 -29.14
N ASP A 278 -12.71 -7.36 -29.64
CA ASP A 278 -13.09 -8.56 -30.38
C ASP A 278 -13.20 -9.80 -29.49
N HIS A 279 -12.96 -9.67 -28.18
CA HIS A 279 -13.11 -10.78 -27.24
C HIS A 279 -14.59 -11.21 -27.12
N PRO A 280 -14.92 -12.51 -27.10
CA PRO A 280 -16.30 -12.99 -27.07
C PRO A 280 -17.12 -12.49 -25.87
N ASP A 281 -16.49 -12.29 -24.71
CA ASP A 281 -17.16 -11.78 -23.50
C ASP A 281 -17.17 -10.24 -23.39
N ILE A 282 -16.82 -9.49 -24.45
CA ILE A 282 -16.61 -8.03 -24.38
C ILE A 282 -17.85 -7.23 -23.97
N GLU A 283 -19.03 -7.60 -24.45
CA GLU A 283 -20.28 -6.89 -24.11
C GLU A 283 -20.56 -7.00 -22.60
N GLN A 284 -20.41 -8.22 -22.05
CA GLN A 284 -20.54 -8.46 -20.60
C GLN A 284 -19.51 -7.66 -19.80
N PHE A 285 -18.27 -7.55 -20.30
CA PHE A 285 -17.21 -6.78 -19.65
C PHE A 285 -17.55 -5.28 -19.60
N ILE A 286 -18.04 -4.71 -20.71
CA ILE A 286 -18.45 -3.30 -20.80
C ILE A 286 -19.59 -2.99 -19.81
N GLU A 287 -20.59 -3.86 -19.73
CA GLU A 287 -21.76 -3.65 -18.87
C GLU A 287 -21.50 -3.90 -17.38
N TRP A 288 -20.42 -4.62 -17.03
CA TRP A 288 -20.19 -5.18 -15.70
C TRP A 288 -20.31 -4.14 -14.57
N LYS A 289 -19.64 -2.97 -14.71
CA LYS A 289 -19.67 -1.94 -13.66
C LYS A 289 -21.05 -1.31 -13.46
N VAL A 290 -21.77 -1.07 -14.56
CA VAL A 290 -23.12 -0.47 -14.50
C VAL A 290 -24.09 -1.40 -13.78
N ILE A 291 -23.99 -2.71 -14.04
CA ILE A 291 -24.81 -3.72 -13.35
C ILE A 291 -24.53 -3.74 -11.84
N GLU A 292 -23.27 -3.60 -11.41
CA GLU A 292 -22.93 -3.51 -9.99
C GLU A 292 -23.50 -2.24 -9.33
N GLU A 293 -23.51 -1.10 -10.03
CA GLU A 293 -24.11 0.14 -9.52
C GLU A 293 -25.63 0.00 -9.31
N GLN A 294 -26.32 -0.68 -10.22
CA GLN A 294 -27.75 -0.98 -10.07
C GLN A 294 -28.04 -1.82 -8.82
N LYS A 295 -27.18 -2.80 -8.51
CA LYS A 295 -27.29 -3.59 -7.27
C LYS A 295 -27.16 -2.71 -6.03
N VAL A 296 -26.20 -1.79 -6.00
CA VAL A 296 -26.02 -0.85 -4.88
C VAL A 296 -27.25 0.05 -4.73
N ALA A 297 -27.77 0.59 -5.84
CA ALA A 297 -28.97 1.42 -5.81
C ALA A 297 -30.19 0.66 -5.26
N ALA A 298 -30.37 -0.60 -5.67
CA ALA A 298 -31.42 -1.47 -5.17
C ALA A 298 -31.26 -1.77 -3.66
N LEU A 299 -30.04 -2.07 -3.19
CA LEU A 299 -29.75 -2.32 -1.78
C LEU A 299 -30.00 -1.08 -0.90
N VAL A 300 -29.57 0.10 -1.34
CA VAL A 300 -29.80 1.36 -0.61
C VAL A 300 -31.29 1.67 -0.51
N THR A 301 -32.02 1.52 -1.62
CA THR A 301 -33.46 1.77 -1.65
C THR A 301 -34.21 0.77 -0.77
N GLY A 302 -33.89 -0.51 -0.89
CA GLY A 302 -34.47 -1.58 -0.07
C GLY A 302 -34.19 -1.37 1.43
N SER A 303 -32.96 -1.01 1.80
CA SER A 303 -32.59 -0.74 3.20
C SER A 303 -33.38 0.42 3.79
N LYS A 304 -33.55 1.52 3.05
CA LYS A 304 -34.35 2.66 3.50
C LYS A 304 -35.83 2.31 3.70
N LEU A 305 -36.40 1.53 2.76
CA LEU A 305 -37.78 1.04 2.88
C LEU A 305 -37.94 0.11 4.07
N ALA A 306 -37.04 -0.86 4.23
CA ALA A 306 -37.05 -1.79 5.34
C ALA A 306 -36.95 -1.06 6.69
N ALA A 307 -36.03 -0.10 6.83
CA ALA A 307 -35.90 0.72 8.04
C ALA A 307 -37.21 1.48 8.35
N ARG A 308 -37.79 2.16 7.35
CA ARG A 308 -39.05 2.89 7.52
C ARG A 308 -40.19 1.98 8.01
N HIS A 309 -40.39 0.84 7.34
CA HIS A 309 -41.48 -0.07 7.66
C HIS A 309 -41.25 -0.81 8.98
N LEU A 310 -40.02 -1.23 9.26
CA LEU A 310 -39.68 -1.88 10.53
C LEU A 310 -39.85 -0.92 11.70
N THR A 311 -39.45 0.35 11.56
CA THR A 311 -39.71 1.36 12.61
C THR A 311 -41.20 1.54 12.86
N ALA A 312 -42.02 1.58 11.80
CA ALA A 312 -43.48 1.67 11.94
C ALA A 312 -44.06 0.43 12.67
N VAL A 313 -43.64 -0.77 12.30
CA VAL A 313 -44.04 -2.02 12.97
C VAL A 313 -43.61 -2.01 14.43
N MET A 314 -42.35 -1.69 14.72
CA MET A 314 -41.84 -1.63 16.09
C MET A 314 -42.62 -0.62 16.93
N LYS A 315 -42.92 0.56 16.38
CA LYS A 315 -43.75 1.57 17.04
C LYS A 315 -45.15 1.02 17.35
N ALA A 316 -45.77 0.31 16.40
CA ALA A 316 -47.06 -0.34 16.60
C ALA A 316 -47.04 -1.44 17.68
N CYS A 317 -45.92 -2.17 17.80
CA CYS A 317 -45.76 -3.19 18.82
C CYS A 317 -45.48 -2.63 20.22
N ILE A 318 -44.80 -1.48 20.35
CA ILE A 318 -44.35 -0.95 21.66
C ILE A 318 -45.21 0.21 22.20
N ASN A 319 -45.87 1.00 21.35
CA ASN A 319 -46.71 2.14 21.76
C ASN A 319 -48.21 1.78 21.80
N CYS A 320 -48.52 0.55 22.17
CA CYS A 320 -49.91 0.20 22.42
C CYS A 320 -50.33 0.65 23.82
N GLU A 321 -51.02 1.79 23.91
CA GLU A 321 -51.79 2.19 25.09
C GLU A 321 -53.25 1.68 25.04
N GLY A 322 -53.51 0.60 24.29
CA GLY A 322 -54.82 -0.03 24.12
C GLY A 322 -55.03 -1.21 25.08
N SER A 323 -56.28 -1.53 25.42
CA SER A 323 -56.59 -2.66 26.32
C SER A 323 -56.64 -4.00 25.55
N GLY A 324 -56.02 -5.04 26.12
CA GLY A 324 -56.10 -6.41 25.58
C GLY A 324 -55.53 -6.55 24.17
N ASN A 325 -56.37 -6.96 23.20
CA ASN A 325 -55.96 -7.23 21.81
C ASN A 325 -55.99 -5.99 20.89
N ASP A 326 -56.39 -4.81 21.40
CA ASP A 326 -56.52 -3.60 20.57
C ASP A 326 -55.18 -3.14 19.97
N CYS A 327 -54.05 -3.56 20.56
CA CYS A 327 -52.69 -3.40 20.02
C CYS A 327 -52.49 -4.07 18.65
N PHE A 328 -53.30 -5.09 18.35
CA PHE A 328 -53.17 -5.90 17.14
C PHE A 328 -54.27 -5.60 16.12
N ASP A 329 -55.17 -4.65 16.41
CA ASP A 329 -56.19 -4.17 15.47
C ASP A 329 -55.69 -2.90 14.75
N PRO A 330 -55.41 -2.96 13.43
CA PRO A 330 -54.94 -1.81 12.65
C PRO A 330 -55.88 -0.60 12.68
N LYS A 331 -57.17 -0.79 13.00
CA LYS A 331 -58.15 0.30 13.11
C LYS A 331 -58.11 1.03 14.45
N LYS A 332 -57.45 0.45 15.45
CA LYS A 332 -57.40 0.96 16.82
C LYS A 332 -55.99 1.27 17.32
N ASN A 333 -54.97 0.67 16.73
CA ASN A 333 -53.58 0.94 17.09
C ASN A 333 -53.19 2.39 16.68
N PRO A 334 -52.74 3.24 17.61
CA PRO A 334 -52.46 4.66 17.35
C PRO A 334 -51.11 4.94 16.66
N ALA A 335 -50.29 3.92 16.42
CA ALA A 335 -48.90 4.05 15.97
C ALA A 335 -48.69 4.24 14.46
#